data_AF-K2DIB5-F1
#
_entry.id   AF-K2DIB5-F1
#
_cell.length_a   1.000
_cell.length_b   1.000
_cell.length_c   1.000
_cell.angle_alpha   90.00
_cell.angle_beta   90.00
_cell.angle_gamma   90.00
#
_symmetry.space_group_name_H-M   'P 1'
#
loop_
_entity.id
_entity.type
_entity.pdbx_description
1 polymer ?
#
loop_
_entity_poly.entity_id
_entity_poly.type
_entity_poly.pdbx_seq_one_letter_code
_entity_poly.pdbx_strand_id
1 'polypeptide(L)'
;MDLGPTGYPFEDYVAEILKTQGFKTKTRSLLMGKCVTHEVDIIAEKGKEKLLVECKFHNSVGSRSTVHVSLYTKARLEDLRDKYGFTGALIVTNTKITSDALAYAICENIKIISWSYPDGGSLRDIIEKEKLFPMTQLQKLSFSQKKILLDNHLVLLDDICKNPSSADILNLPKDKKEEFLREAQFVCRRS
;
A
#
# COMPACT_ATOMS: atom_id res chain seq x y z
N MET A 1 11.40 -1.69 -3.72
CA MET A 1 10.20 -0.88 -4.02
C MET A 1 10.55 0.55 -3.71
N ASP A 2 10.52 1.42 -4.71
CA ASP A 2 10.85 2.84 -4.58
C ASP A 2 9.56 3.63 -4.76
N LEU A 3 8.87 4.01 -3.68
CA LEU A 3 7.59 4.72 -3.73
C LEU A 3 7.74 6.17 -3.26
N GLY A 4 8.92 6.75 -3.50
CA GLY A 4 9.28 8.06 -2.99
C GLY A 4 9.67 8.05 -1.51
N PRO A 5 10.11 9.19 -0.98
CA PRO A 5 10.63 9.28 0.39
C PRO A 5 9.53 9.22 1.46
N THR A 6 8.27 9.45 1.09
CA THR A 6 7.13 9.50 2.01
C THR A 6 6.43 8.14 2.12
N GLY A 7 5.67 7.94 3.20
CA GLY A 7 4.81 6.76 3.37
C GLY A 7 3.54 6.79 2.51
N TYR A 8 3.11 7.97 2.09
CA TYR A 8 1.82 8.17 1.42
C TYR A 8 1.65 7.34 0.14
N PRO A 9 2.58 7.32 -0.84
CA PRO A 9 2.36 6.51 -2.04
C PRO A 9 2.29 5.00 -1.74
N PHE A 10 2.91 4.54 -0.65
CA PHE A 10 2.77 3.16 -0.18
C PHE A 10 1.36 2.87 0.37
N GLU A 11 0.74 3.83 1.07
CA GLU A 11 -0.66 3.70 1.52
C GLU A 11 -1.63 3.60 0.34
N ASP A 12 -1.47 4.46 -0.68
CA ASP A 12 -2.32 4.39 -1.88
C ASP A 12 -2.11 3.08 -2.62
N TYR A 13 -0.87 2.62 -2.74
CA TYR A 13 -0.55 1.33 -3.35
C TYR A 13 -1.18 0.15 -2.60
N VAL A 14 -1.09 0.12 -1.26
CA VAL A 14 -1.74 -0.91 -0.46
C VAL A 14 -3.26 -0.80 -0.56
N ALA A 15 -3.82 0.40 -0.66
CA ALA A 15 -5.25 0.60 -0.85
C ALA A 15 -5.74 0.03 -2.19
N GLU A 16 -4.97 0.19 -3.27
CA GLU A 16 -5.27 -0.42 -4.57
C GLU A 16 -5.15 -1.95 -4.53
N ILE A 17 -4.14 -2.50 -3.85
CA ILE A 17 -4.03 -3.95 -3.64
C ILE A 17 -5.26 -4.49 -2.89
N LEU A 18 -5.73 -3.83 -1.84
CA LEU A 18 -6.91 -4.27 -1.11
C LEU A 18 -8.19 -4.16 -1.95
N LYS A 19 -8.28 -3.18 -2.85
CA LYS A 19 -9.40 -3.07 -3.81
C LYS A 19 -9.48 -4.28 -4.74
N THR A 20 -8.35 -4.79 -5.24
CA THR A 20 -8.37 -5.99 -6.09
C THR A 20 -8.82 -7.25 -5.34
N GLN A 21 -8.63 -7.27 -4.02
CA GLN A 21 -9.15 -8.30 -3.13
C GLN A 21 -10.62 -8.08 -2.75
N GLY A 22 -11.30 -7.06 -3.30
CA GLY A 22 -12.72 -6.78 -3.11
C GLY A 22 -13.04 -5.90 -1.91
N PHE A 23 -12.05 -5.23 -1.31
CA PHE A 23 -12.31 -4.22 -0.28
C PHE A 23 -12.69 -2.88 -0.91
N LYS A 24 -13.58 -2.14 -0.25
CA LYS A 24 -13.70 -0.69 -0.42
C LYS A 24 -12.68 -0.04 0.49
N THR A 25 -11.87 0.87 -0.04
CA THR A 25 -10.81 1.52 0.76
C THR A 25 -10.97 3.03 0.80
N LYS A 26 -10.58 3.63 1.93
CA LYS A 26 -10.44 5.08 2.11
C LYS A 26 -9.13 5.36 2.81
N THR A 27 -8.26 6.16 2.20
CA THR A 27 -6.94 6.50 2.73
C THR A 27 -6.98 7.74 3.63
N ARG A 28 -5.99 7.89 4.52
CA ARG A 28 -5.67 9.11 5.30
C ARG A 28 -6.87 9.74 6.00
N SER A 29 -7.61 8.91 6.72
CA SER A 29 -8.82 9.33 7.40
C SER A 29 -8.51 9.82 8.82
N LEU A 30 -8.80 11.09 9.08
CA LEU A 30 -8.77 11.65 10.43
C LEU A 30 -10.04 11.26 11.18
N LEU A 31 -9.90 10.47 12.23
CA LEU A 31 -10.99 9.98 13.06
C LEU A 31 -10.77 10.37 14.52
N MET A 32 -11.76 11.03 15.12
CA MET A 32 -11.78 11.26 16.57
C MET A 32 -12.21 9.97 17.27
N GLY A 33 -11.29 9.33 18.01
CA GLY A 33 -11.55 8.18 18.86
C GLY A 33 -12.29 8.55 20.13
N LYS A 34 -12.29 7.62 21.08
CA LYS A 34 -12.79 7.88 22.43
C LYS A 34 -11.89 8.87 23.16
N CYS A 35 -10.58 8.81 22.95
CA CYS A 35 -9.60 9.61 23.68
C CYS A 35 -8.96 10.69 22.81
N VAL A 36 -8.48 10.34 21.61
CA VAL A 36 -7.70 11.28 20.77
C VAL A 36 -8.06 11.16 19.29
N THR A 37 -7.60 12.14 18.49
CA THR A 37 -7.69 12.06 17.02
C THR A 37 -6.58 11.18 16.47
N HIS A 38 -6.94 10.27 15.57
CA HIS A 38 -6.03 9.38 14.86
C HIS A 38 -6.11 9.63 13.37
N GLU A 39 -4.95 9.70 12.71
CA GLU A 39 -4.86 9.52 11.27
C GLU A 39 -4.75 8.02 10.99
N VAL A 40 -5.78 7.47 10.36
CA VAL A 40 -5.81 6.08 9.91
C VAL A 40 -5.36 6.03 8.46
N ASP A 41 -4.26 5.31 8.20
CA ASP A 41 -3.65 5.21 6.89
C ASP A 41 -4.65 4.68 5.85
N ILE A 42 -5.33 3.56 6.15
CA ILE A 42 -6.40 3.02 5.29
C ILE A 42 -7.52 2.42 6.14
N ILE A 43 -8.77 2.76 5.80
CA ILE A 43 -9.97 2.04 6.25
C ILE A 43 -10.35 1.08 5.11
N ALA A 44 -10.41 -0.21 5.38
CA ALA A 44 -10.76 -1.22 4.38
C ALA A 44 -12.01 -2.00 4.79
N GLU A 45 -13.03 -2.03 3.94
CA GLU A 45 -14.33 -2.67 4.21
C GLU A 45 -14.69 -3.72 3.17
N LYS A 46 -15.01 -4.95 3.61
CA LYS A 46 -15.48 -6.06 2.77
C LYS A 46 -16.51 -6.91 3.52
N GLY A 47 -17.77 -6.83 3.10
CA GLY A 47 -18.85 -7.55 3.77
C GLY A 47 -19.00 -7.09 5.23
N LYS A 48 -18.81 -8.01 6.18
CA LYS A 48 -18.83 -7.70 7.62
C LYS A 48 -17.47 -7.27 8.17
N GLU A 49 -16.42 -7.38 7.38
CA GLU A 49 -15.07 -7.03 7.80
C GLU A 49 -14.81 -5.54 7.56
N LYS A 50 -14.32 -4.86 8.61
CA LYS A 50 -13.88 -3.47 8.57
C LYS A 50 -12.55 -3.34 9.30
N LEU A 51 -11.48 -3.13 8.56
CA LEU A 51 -10.12 -3.12 9.07
C LEU A 51 -9.59 -1.69 9.19
N LEU A 52 -8.93 -1.42 10.31
CA LEU A 52 -7.96 -0.34 10.44
C LEU A 52 -6.63 -0.86 9.89
N VAL A 53 -6.15 -0.28 8.81
CA VAL A 53 -4.89 -0.68 8.20
C VAL A 53 -3.81 0.34 8.54
N GLU A 54 -2.68 -0.13 9.05
CA GLU A 54 -1.48 0.64 9.33
C GLU A 54 -0.38 0.24 8.32
N CYS A 55 0.13 1.21 7.59
CA CYS A 55 1.16 1.03 6.57
C CYS A 55 2.53 1.50 7.10
N LYS A 56 3.53 0.61 7.06
CA LYS A 56 4.91 0.94 7.39
C LYS A 56 5.83 0.72 6.20
N PHE A 57 6.14 1.82 5.54
CA PHE A 57 7.12 1.88 4.46
C PHE A 57 8.53 2.16 4.99
N HIS A 58 9.50 1.39 4.51
CA HIS A 58 10.92 1.59 4.78
C HIS A 58 11.68 1.76 3.46
N ASN A 59 12.47 2.82 3.37
CA ASN A 59 13.31 3.10 2.20
C ASN A 59 14.60 2.24 2.16
N SER A 60 15.04 1.74 3.31
CA SER A 60 16.28 0.99 3.43
C SER A 60 16.03 -0.52 3.44
N VAL A 61 16.77 -1.24 2.60
CA VAL A 61 16.79 -2.70 2.61
C VAL A 61 17.33 -3.18 3.96
N GLY A 62 16.65 -4.16 4.56
CA GLY A 62 17.03 -4.75 5.84
C GLY A 62 16.37 -4.11 7.07
N SER A 63 15.71 -2.94 6.91
CA SER A 63 14.89 -2.35 7.97
C SER A 63 13.76 -3.29 8.39
N ARG A 64 13.41 -3.25 9.68
CA ARG A 64 12.33 -4.04 10.25
C ARG A 64 11.36 -3.17 11.04
N SER A 65 10.07 -3.42 10.88
CA SER A 65 9.05 -2.87 11.78
C SER A 65 9.16 -3.55 13.14
N THR A 66 9.30 -2.73 14.20
CA THR A 66 9.48 -3.19 15.58
C THR A 66 8.14 -3.32 16.30
N VAL A 67 8.17 -3.87 17.54
CA VAL A 67 6.96 -4.15 18.34
C VAL A 67 6.12 -2.90 18.62
N HIS A 68 6.75 -1.72 18.62
CA HIS A 68 6.06 -0.44 18.75
C HIS A 68 4.93 -0.28 17.71
N VAL A 69 5.13 -0.75 16.47
CA VAL A 69 4.10 -0.66 15.43
C VAL A 69 2.87 -1.49 15.81
N SER A 70 3.08 -2.73 16.28
CA SER A 70 1.99 -3.62 16.67
C SER A 70 1.24 -3.10 17.90
N LEU A 71 1.98 -2.64 18.92
CA LEU A 71 1.42 -2.02 20.13
C LEU A 71 0.61 -0.76 19.79
N TYR A 72 1.17 0.11 18.95
CA TYR A 72 0.52 1.35 18.55
C TYR A 72 -0.76 1.08 17.74
N THR A 73 -0.70 0.15 16.79
CA THR A 73 -1.87 -0.26 15.99
C THR A 73 -2.97 -0.82 16.89
N LYS A 74 -2.61 -1.61 17.92
CA LYS A 74 -3.57 -2.13 18.90
C LYS A 74 -4.27 -0.99 19.65
N ALA A 75 -3.50 -0.07 20.22
CA ALA A 75 -4.05 1.05 20.99
C ALA A 75 -4.97 1.94 20.12
N ARG A 76 -4.58 2.20 18.86
CA ARG A 76 -5.43 2.89 17.87
C ARG A 76 -6.73 2.17 17.60
N LEU A 77 -6.66 0.86 17.35
CA LEU A 77 -7.85 0.03 17.13
C LEU A 77 -8.80 0.12 18.32
N GLU A 78 -8.29 0.00 19.55
CA GLU A 78 -9.12 0.05 20.75
C GLU A 78 -9.81 1.40 20.96
N ASP A 79 -9.13 2.50 20.66
CA ASP A 79 -9.70 3.85 20.80
C ASP A 79 -10.77 4.17 19.75
N LEU A 80 -10.77 3.46 18.62
CA LEU A 80 -11.65 3.70 17.47
C LEU A 80 -12.76 2.64 17.30
N ARG A 81 -12.54 1.41 17.78
CA ARG A 81 -13.34 0.22 17.43
C ARG A 81 -14.83 0.39 17.65
N ASP A 82 -15.25 0.76 18.86
CA ASP A 82 -16.67 0.77 19.23
C ASP A 82 -17.44 1.88 18.49
N LYS A 83 -16.76 2.99 18.20
CA LYS A 83 -17.36 4.15 17.54
C LYS A 83 -17.51 3.98 16.04
N TYR A 84 -16.57 3.30 15.38
CA TYR A 84 -16.53 3.17 13.92
C TYR A 84 -16.80 1.75 13.42
N GLY A 85 -16.99 0.78 14.31
CA GLY A 85 -17.28 -0.61 14.00
C GLY A 85 -16.11 -1.37 13.39
N PHE A 86 -14.87 -1.03 13.75
CA PHE A 86 -13.70 -1.78 13.26
C PHE A 86 -13.72 -3.21 13.82
N THR A 87 -13.64 -4.21 12.94
CA THR A 87 -13.63 -5.63 13.32
C THR A 87 -12.22 -6.17 13.58
N GLY A 88 -11.18 -5.42 13.19
CA GLY A 88 -9.80 -5.80 13.39
C GLY A 88 -8.83 -4.78 12.83
N ALA A 89 -7.54 -5.12 12.89
CA ALA A 89 -6.47 -4.33 12.30
C ALA A 89 -5.58 -5.17 11.38
N LEU A 90 -4.95 -4.49 10.43
CA LEU A 90 -4.00 -5.05 9.50
C LEU A 90 -2.75 -4.16 9.45
N ILE A 91 -1.58 -4.75 9.65
CA ILE A 91 -0.30 -4.05 9.47
C ILE A 91 0.27 -4.49 8.12
N VAL A 92 0.60 -3.53 7.26
CA VAL A 92 1.25 -3.80 5.97
C VAL A 92 2.62 -3.14 5.93
N THR A 93 3.65 -3.89 5.55
CA THR A 93 5.01 -3.35 5.39
C THR A 93 5.74 -3.90 4.18
N ASN A 94 6.55 -3.06 3.53
CA ASN A 94 7.34 -3.44 2.37
C ASN A 94 8.66 -4.17 2.72
N THR A 95 8.96 -4.37 4.01
CA THR A 95 10.15 -5.09 4.46
C THR A 95 9.77 -6.24 5.40
N LYS A 96 10.50 -6.44 6.51
CA LYS A 96 10.26 -7.51 7.48
C LYS A 96 9.75 -6.92 8.79
N ILE A 97 9.20 -7.78 9.62
CA ILE A 97 8.78 -7.47 10.99
C ILE A 97 9.68 -8.20 11.98
N THR A 98 9.91 -7.65 13.19
CA THR A 98 10.66 -8.36 14.25
C THR A 98 9.84 -9.53 14.83
N SER A 99 10.51 -10.49 15.46
CA SER A 99 9.86 -11.63 16.12
C SER A 99 8.83 -11.19 17.16
N ASP A 100 9.18 -10.22 17.99
CA ASP A 100 8.31 -9.71 19.06
C ASP A 100 7.09 -9.00 18.50
N ALA A 101 7.28 -8.23 17.42
CA ALA A 101 6.20 -7.53 16.74
C ALA A 101 5.21 -8.49 16.09
N LEU A 102 5.70 -9.59 15.51
CA LEU A 102 4.89 -10.67 14.96
C LEU A 102 4.17 -11.45 16.07
N ALA A 103 4.89 -11.84 17.12
CA ALA A 103 4.33 -12.59 18.25
C ALA A 103 3.20 -11.82 18.94
N TYR A 104 3.40 -10.52 19.20
CA TYR A 104 2.38 -9.65 19.78
C TYR A 104 1.16 -9.52 18.86
N ALA A 105 1.38 -9.27 17.57
CA ALA A 105 0.28 -9.14 16.61
C ALA A 105 -0.57 -10.42 16.51
N ILE A 106 0.06 -11.60 16.47
CA ILE A 106 -0.65 -12.89 16.48
C ILE A 106 -1.46 -13.04 17.78
N CYS A 107 -0.85 -12.74 18.93
CA CYS A 107 -1.52 -12.82 20.24
C CYS A 107 -2.77 -11.91 20.30
N GLU A 108 -2.67 -10.71 19.73
CA GLU A 108 -3.74 -9.71 19.72
C GLU A 108 -4.69 -9.79 18.51
N ASN A 109 -4.57 -10.85 17.69
CA ASN A 109 -5.35 -11.05 16.46
C ASN A 109 -5.24 -9.89 15.44
N ILE A 110 -4.07 -9.25 15.37
CA ILE A 110 -3.73 -8.24 14.36
C ILE A 110 -3.15 -8.96 13.13
N LYS A 111 -3.76 -8.75 11.97
CA LYS A 111 -3.28 -9.32 10.71
C LYS A 111 -1.98 -8.63 10.30
N ILE A 112 -1.06 -9.38 9.68
CA ILE A 112 0.18 -8.82 9.15
C ILE A 112 0.36 -9.27 7.70
N ILE A 113 0.73 -8.33 6.84
CA ILE A 113 1.28 -8.57 5.51
C ILE A 113 2.63 -7.85 5.45
N SER A 114 3.72 -8.61 5.41
CA SER A 114 5.07 -8.08 5.18
C SER A 114 5.56 -8.49 3.80
N TRP A 115 6.78 -8.10 3.42
CA TRP A 115 7.37 -8.47 2.14
C TRP A 115 7.36 -9.99 1.88
N SER A 116 7.55 -10.80 2.92
CA SER A 116 7.65 -12.26 2.81
C SER A 116 6.88 -13.01 3.90
N TYR A 117 5.82 -12.41 4.45
CA TYR A 117 4.93 -13.05 5.42
C TYR A 117 3.48 -12.56 5.23
N PRO A 118 2.46 -13.41 5.43
CA PRO A 118 2.55 -14.85 5.67
C PRO A 118 3.06 -15.59 4.43
N ASP A 119 3.52 -16.82 4.60
CA ASP A 119 3.89 -17.67 3.46
C ASP A 119 2.66 -17.92 2.57
N GLY A 120 2.78 -17.70 1.27
CA GLY A 120 1.69 -17.80 0.29
C GLY A 120 0.65 -16.67 0.36
N GLY A 121 0.85 -15.66 1.22
CA GLY A 121 -0.03 -14.51 1.36
C GLY A 121 0.72 -13.21 1.66
N SER A 122 2.04 -13.19 1.39
CA SER A 122 2.88 -12.04 1.63
C SER A 122 2.62 -10.93 0.62
N LEU A 123 3.12 -9.73 0.90
CA LEU A 123 3.02 -8.62 -0.05
C LEU A 123 3.62 -9.01 -1.40
N ARG A 124 4.76 -9.71 -1.40
CA ARG A 124 5.39 -10.20 -2.62
C ARG A 124 4.50 -11.20 -3.35
N ASP A 125 3.94 -12.20 -2.65
CA ASP A 125 3.09 -13.22 -3.26
C ASP A 125 1.86 -12.59 -3.90
N ILE A 126 1.23 -11.62 -3.22
CA ILE A 126 0.07 -10.90 -3.74
C ILE A 126 0.44 -10.12 -5.01
N ILE A 127 1.57 -9.41 -4.99
CA ILE A 127 2.04 -8.64 -6.15
C ILE A 127 2.31 -9.54 -7.35
N GLU A 128 3.01 -10.66 -7.13
CA GLU A 128 3.38 -11.59 -8.20
C GLU A 128 2.14 -12.31 -8.75
N LYS A 129 1.25 -12.79 -7.87
CA LYS A 129 0.04 -13.53 -8.27
C LYS A 129 -0.97 -12.65 -9.02
N GLU A 130 -1.25 -11.47 -8.48
CA GLU A 130 -2.28 -10.56 -9.00
C GLU A 130 -1.71 -9.54 -9.99
N LYS A 131 -0.39 -9.62 -10.29
CA LYS A 131 0.31 -8.78 -11.27
C LYS A 131 0.26 -7.28 -10.93
N LEU A 132 0.25 -6.95 -9.64
CA LEU A 132 0.05 -5.59 -9.13
C LEU A 132 1.38 -4.85 -9.01
N PHE A 133 2.06 -4.67 -10.13
CA PHE A 133 3.38 -4.04 -10.13
C PHE A 133 3.28 -2.53 -9.87
N PRO A 134 4.10 -1.98 -8.97
CA PRO A 134 4.09 -0.55 -8.70
C PRO A 134 4.64 0.21 -9.91
N MET A 135 4.07 1.39 -10.17
CA MET A 135 4.42 2.24 -11.30
C MET A 135 5.92 2.61 -11.35
N THR A 136 6.57 2.59 -10.19
CA THR A 136 7.96 2.97 -10.05
C THR A 136 8.95 1.92 -10.55
N GLN A 137 8.50 0.74 -10.97
CA GLN A 137 9.33 -0.25 -11.67
C GLN A 137 9.76 0.21 -13.07
N LEU A 138 9.04 1.16 -13.67
CA LEU A 138 9.36 1.72 -14.98
C LEU A 138 10.69 2.48 -14.94
N GLN A 139 11.62 2.14 -15.83
CA GLN A 139 12.97 2.71 -15.85
C GLN A 139 13.04 4.01 -16.66
N LYS A 140 12.16 4.19 -17.65
CA LYS A 140 12.21 5.35 -18.56
C LYS A 140 11.69 6.64 -17.95
N LEU A 141 11.06 6.58 -16.78
CA LEU A 141 10.62 7.75 -16.05
C LEU A 141 11.70 8.24 -15.09
N SER A 142 12.00 9.53 -15.16
CA SER A 142 12.76 10.23 -14.13
C SER A 142 12.02 10.23 -12.79
N PHE A 143 12.76 10.51 -11.71
CA PHE A 143 12.18 10.60 -10.37
C PHE A 143 11.04 11.63 -10.28
N SER A 144 11.19 12.80 -10.92
CA SER A 144 10.15 13.84 -10.92
C SER A 144 8.88 13.38 -11.66
N GLN A 145 9.02 12.67 -12.78
CA GLN A 145 7.87 12.13 -13.52
C GLN A 145 7.15 11.03 -12.72
N LYS A 146 7.89 10.12 -12.08
CA LYS A 146 7.31 9.13 -11.17
C LYS A 146 6.54 9.81 -10.05
N LYS A 147 7.12 10.86 -9.46
CA LYS A 147 6.44 11.64 -8.41
C LYS A 147 5.13 12.26 -8.89
N ILE A 148 5.09 12.85 -10.09
CA ILE A 148 3.85 13.41 -10.66
C ILE A 148 2.75 12.34 -10.75
N LEU A 149 3.08 11.13 -11.18
CA LEU A 149 2.11 10.02 -11.24
C LEU A 149 1.61 9.63 -9.85
N LEU A 150 2.53 9.43 -8.90
CA LEU A 150 2.18 9.07 -7.53
C LEU A 150 1.33 10.14 -6.84
N ASP A 151 1.65 11.42 -7.04
CA ASP A 151 0.89 12.57 -6.51
C ASP A 151 -0.53 12.63 -7.10
N ASN A 152 -0.77 12.02 -8.27
CA ASN A 152 -2.08 11.89 -8.91
C ASN A 152 -2.72 10.51 -8.66
N HIS A 153 -2.28 9.79 -7.62
CA HIS A 153 -2.77 8.47 -7.21
C HIS A 153 -2.62 7.38 -8.28
N LEU A 154 -1.74 7.56 -9.26
CA LEU A 154 -1.36 6.54 -10.23
C LEU A 154 -0.20 5.71 -9.65
N VAL A 155 -0.55 4.64 -8.94
CA VAL A 155 0.40 3.82 -8.17
C VAL A 155 0.63 2.45 -8.77
N LEU A 156 -0.32 1.93 -9.57
CA LEU A 156 -0.18 0.64 -10.25
C LEU A 156 0.17 0.84 -11.72
N LEU A 157 1.09 0.02 -12.23
CA LEU A 157 1.40 -0.03 -13.65
C LEU A 157 0.14 -0.29 -14.50
N ASP A 158 -0.76 -1.11 -13.98
CA ASP A 158 -2.01 -1.49 -14.64
C ASP A 158 -2.93 -0.30 -14.91
N ASP A 159 -2.86 0.78 -14.11
CA ASP A 159 -3.61 2.02 -14.33
C ASP A 159 -3.27 2.65 -15.69
N ILE A 160 -1.98 2.60 -16.05
CA ILE A 160 -1.47 3.14 -17.33
C ILE A 160 -1.74 2.16 -18.48
N CYS A 161 -1.66 0.86 -18.23
CA CYS A 161 -1.94 -0.14 -19.24
C CYS A 161 -3.42 -0.16 -19.65
N LYS A 162 -4.33 -0.03 -18.68
CA LYS A 162 -5.78 0.05 -18.92
C LYS A 162 -6.22 1.40 -19.44
N ASN A 163 -5.58 2.48 -18.99
CA ASN A 163 -5.88 3.83 -19.44
C ASN A 163 -4.60 4.59 -19.83
N PRO A 164 -4.09 4.41 -21.07
CA PRO A 164 -2.89 5.11 -21.55
C PRO A 164 -2.97 6.64 -21.53
N SER A 165 -4.18 7.21 -21.47
CA SER A 165 -4.36 8.67 -21.36
C SER A 165 -3.99 9.22 -19.98
N SER A 166 -3.95 8.38 -18.93
CA SER A 166 -3.45 8.78 -17.61
C SER A 166 -2.00 9.28 -17.65
N ALA A 167 -1.22 8.86 -18.64
CA ALA A 167 0.14 9.34 -18.87
C ALA A 167 0.21 10.78 -19.41
N ASP A 168 -0.90 11.37 -19.85
CA ASP A 168 -0.93 12.74 -20.38
C ASP A 168 -0.58 13.80 -19.33
N ILE A 169 -0.77 13.48 -18.04
CA ILE A 169 -0.41 14.38 -16.93
C ILE A 169 1.10 14.71 -16.90
N LEU A 170 1.91 13.84 -17.50
CA LEU A 170 3.37 14.02 -17.56
C LEU A 170 3.79 15.05 -18.61
N ASN A 171 2.89 15.44 -19.51
CA ASN A 171 3.14 16.36 -20.62
C ASN A 171 4.42 16.02 -21.40
N LEU A 172 4.61 14.72 -21.71
CA LEU A 172 5.80 14.24 -22.41
C LEU A 172 5.75 14.57 -23.90
N PRO A 173 6.91 14.84 -24.53
CA PRO A 173 7.06 14.76 -25.98
C PRO A 173 6.53 13.43 -26.53
N LYS A 174 5.93 13.46 -27.73
CA LYS A 174 5.23 12.31 -28.32
C LYS A 174 6.10 11.05 -28.40
N ASP A 175 7.35 11.21 -28.84
CA ASP A 175 8.37 10.16 -28.91
C ASP A 175 8.62 9.51 -27.53
N LYS A 176 8.81 10.33 -26.49
CA LYS A 176 9.02 9.84 -25.12
C LYS A 176 7.77 9.17 -24.56
N LYS A 177 6.58 9.71 -24.84
CA LYS A 177 5.31 9.10 -24.42
C LYS A 177 5.13 7.72 -25.06
N GLU A 178 5.42 7.58 -26.35
CA GLU A 178 5.35 6.29 -27.03
C GLU A 178 6.40 5.30 -26.50
N GLU A 179 7.60 5.77 -26.18
CA GLU A 179 8.66 4.95 -25.60
C GLU A 179 8.29 4.39 -24.22
N PHE A 180 7.67 5.25 -23.42
CA PHE A 180 7.14 4.97 -22.10
C PHE A 180 5.98 3.98 -22.14
N LEU A 181 4.96 4.24 -22.98
CA LEU A 181 3.81 3.35 -23.12
C LEU A 181 4.22 1.96 -23.65
N ARG A 182 5.23 1.90 -24.53
CA ARG A 182 5.80 0.62 -24.98
C ARG A 182 6.45 -0.16 -23.83
N GLU A 183 7.20 0.50 -22.96
CA GLU A 183 7.76 -0.15 -21.76
C GLU A 183 6.64 -0.64 -20.83
N ALA A 184 5.66 0.20 -20.53
CA ALA A 184 4.55 -0.17 -19.66
C ALA A 184 3.78 -1.38 -20.20
N GLN A 185 3.45 -1.38 -21.49
CA GLN A 185 2.79 -2.51 -22.15
C GLN A 185 3.66 -3.76 -22.15
N PHE A 186 4.98 -3.63 -22.34
CA PHE A 186 5.89 -4.76 -22.30
C PHE A 186 5.93 -5.42 -20.93
N VAL A 187 5.99 -4.62 -19.86
CA VAL A 187 5.93 -5.12 -18.49
C VAL A 187 4.57 -5.77 -18.25
N CYS A 188 3.46 -5.10 -18.53
CA CYS A 188 2.10 -5.64 -18.37
C CYS A 188 1.83 -6.96 -19.12
N ARG A 189 2.48 -7.21 -20.26
CA ARG A 189 2.35 -8.46 -21.03
C ARG A 189 3.17 -9.62 -20.47
N ARG A 190 4.25 -9.33 -19.74
CA ARG A 190 5.14 -10.33 -19.11
C ARG A 190 4.75 -10.63 -17.68
N SER A 191 4.14 -9.66 -17.03
CA SER A 191 3.39 -9.77 -15.79
C SER A 191 2.32 -10.82 -15.93
#